data_AF-A0A423XQ17-F1
#
_entry.id   AF-A0A423XQ17-F1
#
_cell.length_a   1.000
_cell.length_b   1.000
_cell.length_c   1.000
_cell.angle_alpha   90.00
_cell.angle_beta   90.00
_cell.angle_gamma   90.00
#
_symmetry.space_group_name_H-M   'P 1'
#
loop_
_entity.id
_entity.type
_entity.pdbx_description
1 polymer ?
#
loop_
_entity_poly.entity_id
_entity_poly.type
_entity_poly.pdbx_seq_one_letter_code
_entity_poly.pdbx_strand_id
1 'polypeptide(L)'
;MDTLQVSEYYQPLMMPLPGAFPCGVNLEYDSDFILLLSRLQPRLDAEYGQFIEAAEPVNWAEIERDCLALLNRSKDIRLLIILMRCRLRQTGLTALEEGLIALSFFLTRWPEDIHPQLYDEGEFDPLMRINALNELEDIHGIIGDLRNQLLPKAAGTQITLKIFVKSHALPRD
;
A
#
# COMPACT_ATOMS: atom_id res chain seq x y z
N MET A 1 14.32 -5.24 23.64
CA MET A 1 13.62 -4.81 22.41
C MET A 1 13.16 -6.08 21.75
N ASP A 2 11.87 -6.36 21.79
CA ASP A 2 11.31 -7.51 21.07
C ASP A 2 11.61 -7.35 19.59
N THR A 3 12.15 -8.39 18.97
CA THR A 3 12.32 -8.42 17.52
C THR A 3 10.92 -8.50 16.92
N LEU A 4 10.44 -7.41 16.33
CA LEU A 4 9.15 -7.37 15.65
C LEU A 4 9.13 -8.47 14.58
N GLN A 5 8.31 -9.50 14.80
CA GLN A 5 8.22 -10.65 13.92
C GLN A 5 7.29 -10.32 12.76
N VAL A 6 7.70 -10.70 11.55
CA VAL A 6 6.89 -10.49 10.36
C VAL A 6 5.73 -11.50 10.34
N SER A 7 4.52 -10.99 10.14
CA SER A 7 3.28 -11.77 9.97
C SER A 7 3.40 -12.85 8.90
N GLU A 8 2.74 -14.00 9.14
CA GLU A 8 2.69 -15.17 8.25
C GLU A 8 2.25 -14.80 6.83
N TYR A 9 1.42 -13.77 6.69
CA TYR A 9 0.96 -13.28 5.39
C TYR A 9 2.11 -12.81 4.49
N TYR A 10 3.11 -12.12 5.04
CA TYR A 10 4.23 -11.56 4.27
C TYR A 10 5.41 -12.54 4.14
N GLN A 11 5.50 -13.57 4.99
CA GLN A 11 6.60 -14.53 5.02
C GLN A 11 6.95 -15.15 3.64
N PRO A 12 5.98 -15.53 2.80
CA PRO A 12 6.27 -16.07 1.46
C PRO A 12 7.06 -15.11 0.57
N LEU A 13 6.94 -13.79 0.81
CA LEU A 13 7.60 -12.77 0.01
C LEU A 13 9.04 -12.46 0.48
N MET A 14 9.47 -13.01 1.62
CA MET A 14 10.73 -12.66 2.29
C MET A 14 11.96 -13.39 1.77
N MET A 15 11.74 -14.37 0.91
CA MET A 15 12.83 -15.04 0.22
C MET A 15 13.27 -14.17 -0.97
N PRO A 16 14.59 -14.15 -1.28
CA PRO A 16 15.05 -13.51 -2.51
C PRO A 16 14.39 -14.17 -3.71
N LEU A 17 14.13 -13.38 -4.75
CA LEU A 17 13.66 -13.91 -6.01
C LEU A 17 14.75 -14.78 -6.66
N PRO A 18 14.40 -15.85 -7.38
CA PRO A 18 15.38 -16.68 -8.08
C PRO A 18 16.17 -15.87 -9.12
N GLY A 19 17.47 -16.14 -9.24
CA GLY A 19 18.35 -15.53 -10.24
C GLY A 19 19.42 -14.62 -9.63
N ALA A 20 19.99 -13.74 -10.46
CA ALA A 20 21.10 -12.87 -10.07
C ALA A 20 20.65 -11.63 -9.28
N PHE A 21 19.39 -11.22 -9.41
CA PHE A 21 18.84 -10.02 -8.78
C PHE A 21 17.84 -10.42 -7.69
N PRO A 22 18.18 -10.29 -6.39
CA PRO A 22 17.35 -10.80 -5.30
C PRO A 22 16.00 -10.06 -5.17
N CYS A 23 15.92 -8.83 -5.67
CA CYS A 23 14.70 -8.04 -5.76
C CYS A 23 14.03 -8.07 -7.14
N GLY A 24 14.56 -8.83 -8.10
CA GLY A 24 13.97 -9.00 -9.43
C GLY A 24 14.01 -7.72 -10.28
N VAL A 25 13.03 -7.59 -11.18
CA VAL A 25 13.04 -6.56 -12.24
C VAL A 25 12.46 -5.22 -11.79
N ASN A 26 12.96 -4.12 -12.36
CA ASN A 26 12.32 -2.81 -12.23
C ASN A 26 11.00 -2.81 -13.02
N LEU A 27 9.91 -2.35 -12.39
CA LEU A 27 8.56 -2.34 -12.96
C LEU A 27 8.14 -1.00 -13.57
N GLU A 28 9.01 0.00 -13.63
CA GLU A 28 8.68 1.36 -14.09
C GLU A 28 7.89 1.40 -15.42
N TYR A 29 8.21 0.51 -16.36
CA TYR A 29 7.55 0.39 -17.66
C TYR A 29 6.78 -0.93 -17.83
N ASP A 30 6.58 -1.71 -16.77
CA ASP A 30 5.86 -2.98 -16.82
C ASP A 30 4.35 -2.71 -17.02
N SER A 31 3.75 -3.35 -18.03
CA SER A 31 2.34 -3.14 -18.40
C SER A 31 1.36 -3.57 -17.32
N ASP A 32 1.67 -4.63 -16.57
CA ASP A 32 0.81 -5.14 -15.50
C ASP A 32 0.85 -4.17 -14.31
N PHE A 33 2.03 -3.60 -14.02
CA PHE A 33 2.18 -2.55 -13.01
C PHE A 33 1.44 -1.26 -13.38
N ILE A 34 1.57 -0.78 -14.62
CA ILE A 34 0.83 0.38 -15.11
C ILE A 34 -0.69 0.14 -15.03
N LEU A 35 -1.16 -1.05 -15.43
CA LEU A 35 -2.57 -1.42 -15.31
C LEU A 35 -3.03 -1.43 -13.85
N LEU A 36 -2.24 -1.99 -12.93
CA LEU A 36 -2.54 -1.97 -11.50
C LEU A 36 -2.71 -0.54 -10.97
N LEU A 37 -1.76 0.36 -11.28
CA LEU A 37 -1.84 1.76 -10.88
C LEU A 37 -3.06 2.47 -11.46
N SER A 38 -3.41 2.19 -12.73
CA SER A 38 -4.58 2.77 -13.38
C SER A 38 -5.90 2.40 -12.70
N ARG A 39 -5.98 1.20 -12.11
CA ARG A 39 -7.17 0.72 -11.38
C ARG A 39 -7.29 1.33 -9.99
N LEU A 40 -6.20 1.88 -9.45
CA LEU A 40 -6.19 2.56 -8.15
C LEU A 40 -6.52 4.06 -8.26
N GLN A 41 -6.46 4.62 -9.47
CA GLN A 41 -6.81 6.01 -9.70
C GLN A 41 -8.31 6.24 -9.43
N PRO A 42 -8.68 7.35 -8.76
CA PRO A 42 -10.08 7.74 -8.63
C PRO A 42 -10.72 7.85 -10.01
N ARG A 43 -11.77 7.06 -10.25
CA ARG A 43 -12.60 7.21 -11.45
C ARG A 43 -13.65 8.27 -11.15
N LEU A 44 -13.77 9.25 -12.04
CA LEU A 44 -14.87 10.20 -12.03
C LEU A 44 -16.11 9.51 -12.61
N ASP A 45 -17.29 9.89 -12.13
CA ASP A 45 -18.54 9.50 -12.74
C ASP A 45 -18.56 10.00 -14.19
N ALA A 46 -19.00 9.16 -15.13
CA ALA A 46 -19.09 9.52 -16.54
C ALA A 46 -20.46 10.15 -16.83
N GLU A 47 -20.46 11.37 -17.37
CA GLU A 47 -21.68 12.06 -17.77
C GLU A 47 -21.92 11.89 -19.28
N TYR A 48 -22.95 11.11 -19.63
CA TYR A 48 -23.42 10.94 -21.00
C TYR A 48 -24.79 11.60 -21.16
N GLY A 49 -24.78 12.88 -21.53
CA GLY A 49 -26.01 13.67 -21.72
C GLY A 49 -26.78 13.85 -20.42
N GLN A 50 -27.83 13.05 -20.19
CA GLN A 50 -28.61 13.04 -18.94
C GLN A 50 -28.34 11.82 -18.05
N PHE A 51 -27.45 10.90 -18.47
CA PHE A 51 -27.10 9.71 -17.72
C PHE A 51 -25.76 9.91 -17.00
N ILE A 52 -25.76 9.64 -15.70
CA ILE A 52 -24.55 9.57 -14.87
C ILE A 52 -24.25 8.10 -14.64
N GLU A 53 -23.14 7.61 -15.18
CA GLU A 53 -22.62 6.28 -14.89
C GLU A 53 -21.67 6.37 -13.69
N ALA A 54 -22.06 5.74 -12.59
CA ALA A 54 -21.27 5.74 -11.35
C ALA A 54 -19.95 5.00 -11.57
N ALA A 55 -18.86 5.58 -11.08
CA ALA A 55 -17.58 4.93 -11.06
C ALA A 55 -17.66 3.59 -10.30
N GLU A 56 -17.28 2.49 -10.97
CA GLU A 56 -17.17 1.20 -10.30
C GLU A 56 -16.17 1.29 -9.14
N PRO A 57 -16.52 0.78 -7.94
CA PRO A 57 -15.63 0.80 -6.81
C PRO A 57 -14.42 -0.10 -7.05
N VAL A 58 -13.27 0.29 -6.51
CA VAL A 58 -12.04 -0.50 -6.59
C VAL A 58 -12.25 -1.89 -5.97
N ASN A 59 -11.99 -2.93 -6.76
CA ASN A 59 -12.01 -4.32 -6.28
C ASN A 59 -10.68 -4.67 -5.60
N TRP A 60 -10.61 -4.45 -4.28
CA TRP A 60 -9.38 -4.64 -3.50
C TRP A 60 -8.86 -6.08 -3.47
N ALA A 61 -9.72 -7.09 -3.60
CA ALA A 61 -9.28 -8.48 -3.69
C ALA A 61 -8.56 -8.77 -5.02
N GLU A 62 -9.00 -8.14 -6.12
CA GLU A 62 -8.29 -8.23 -7.40
C GLU A 62 -6.99 -7.44 -7.38
N ILE A 63 -6.97 -6.24 -6.81
CA ILE A 63 -5.75 -5.45 -6.62
C ILE A 63 -4.72 -6.26 -5.81
N GLU A 64 -5.13 -6.91 -4.71
CA GLU A 64 -4.25 -7.75 -3.90
C GLU A 64 -3.66 -8.90 -4.71
N ARG A 65 -4.49 -9.62 -5.46
CA ARG A 65 -4.07 -10.73 -6.32
C ARG A 65 -3.06 -10.29 -7.38
N ASP A 66 -3.33 -9.18 -8.06
CA ASP A 66 -2.45 -8.62 -9.10
C ASP A 66 -1.14 -8.09 -8.49
N CYS A 67 -1.22 -7.43 -7.32
CA CYS A 67 -0.06 -6.96 -6.57
C CYS A 67 0.85 -8.12 -6.12
N LEU A 68 0.28 -9.21 -5.59
CA LEU A 68 1.02 -10.41 -5.21
C LEU A 68 1.68 -11.09 -6.42
N ALA A 69 1.01 -11.10 -7.58
CA ALA A 69 1.60 -11.62 -8.81
C ALA A 69 2.83 -10.81 -9.24
N LEU A 70 2.77 -9.48 -9.13
CA LEU A 70 3.92 -8.61 -9.39
C LEU A 70 5.04 -8.77 -8.34
N LEU A 71 4.71 -8.98 -7.06
CA LEU A 71 5.69 -9.22 -5.99
C LEU A 71 6.48 -10.52 -6.12
N ASN A 72 6.02 -11.44 -6.98
CA ASN A 72 6.76 -12.64 -7.38
C ASN A 72 7.82 -12.39 -8.48
N ARG A 73 7.83 -11.21 -9.10
CA ARG A 73 8.86 -10.81 -10.09
C ARG A 73 9.66 -9.57 -9.69
N SER A 74 9.15 -8.77 -8.75
CA SER A 74 9.81 -7.56 -8.28
C SER A 74 9.52 -7.31 -6.80
N LYS A 75 10.55 -7.09 -5.99
CA LYS A 75 10.40 -6.53 -4.64
C LYS A 75 10.41 -5.01 -4.79
N ASP A 76 9.23 -4.41 -4.68
CA ASP A 76 9.03 -2.99 -4.95
C ASP A 76 8.25 -2.32 -3.81
N ILE A 77 8.76 -1.19 -3.31
CA ILE A 77 8.18 -0.41 -2.22
C ILE A 77 6.74 0.01 -2.54
N ARG A 78 6.47 0.40 -3.80
CA ARG A 78 5.14 0.84 -4.25
C ARG A 78 4.15 -0.31 -4.14
N LEU A 79 4.54 -1.52 -4.56
CA LEU A 79 3.71 -2.71 -4.42
C LEU A 79 3.48 -3.09 -2.96
N LEU A 80 4.50 -3.00 -2.10
CA LEU A 80 4.35 -3.26 -0.67
C LEU A 80 3.32 -2.31 -0.05
N ILE A 81 3.36 -1.02 -0.37
CA ILE A 81 2.37 -0.04 0.11
C ILE A 81 0.98 -0.34 -0.44
N ILE A 82 0.84 -0.70 -1.72
CA ILE A 82 -0.45 -1.13 -2.30
C ILE A 82 -0.99 -2.36 -1.55
N LEU A 83 -0.14 -3.33 -1.23
CA LEU A 83 -0.52 -4.53 -0.49
C LEU A 83 -0.98 -4.20 0.94
N MET A 84 -0.30 -3.26 1.60
CA MET A 84 -0.71 -2.72 2.91
C MET A 84 -2.11 -2.09 2.83
N ARG A 85 -2.39 -1.30 1.79
CA ARG A 85 -3.72 -0.70 1.56
C ARG A 85 -4.81 -1.76 1.36
N CYS A 86 -4.52 -2.78 0.54
CA CYS A 86 -5.44 -3.91 0.32
C CYS A 86 -5.79 -4.60 1.64
N ARG A 87 -4.78 -4.91 2.45
CA ARG A 87 -4.97 -5.58 3.73
C ARG A 87 -5.67 -4.71 4.75
N LEU A 88 -5.28 -3.45 4.89
CA LEU A 88 -5.93 -2.50 5.81
C LEU A 88 -7.44 -2.43 5.55
N ARG A 89 -7.87 -2.44 4.29
CA ARG A 89 -9.28 -2.40 3.91
C ARG A 89 -10.04 -3.70 4.14
N GLN A 90 -9.36 -4.84 4.14
CA GLN A 90 -9.99 -6.16 4.26
C GLN A 90 -9.94 -6.72 5.68
N THR A 91 -8.84 -6.49 6.41
CA THR A 91 -8.59 -7.07 7.73
C THR A 91 -8.49 -6.04 8.85
N GLY A 92 -8.51 -4.74 8.53
CA GLY A 92 -8.55 -3.67 9.51
C GLY A 92 -7.18 -3.27 10.05
N LEU A 93 -7.18 -2.58 11.20
CA LEU A 93 -6.04 -1.82 11.72
C LEU A 93 -4.77 -2.65 11.98
N THR A 94 -4.90 -3.93 12.32
CA THR A 94 -3.74 -4.80 12.58
C THR A 94 -2.85 -4.93 11.35
N ALA A 95 -3.42 -4.89 10.14
CA ALA A 95 -2.65 -4.98 8.90
C ALA A 95 -1.68 -3.82 8.68
N LEU A 96 -1.91 -2.66 9.30
CA LEU A 96 -0.99 -1.54 9.18
C LEU A 96 0.35 -1.85 9.85
N GLU A 97 0.31 -2.40 11.07
CA GLU A 97 1.51 -2.82 11.80
C GLU A 97 2.23 -3.95 11.05
N GLU A 98 1.50 -5.01 10.65
CA GLU A 98 2.05 -6.13 9.88
C GLU A 98 2.79 -5.65 8.63
N GLY A 99 2.17 -4.71 7.92
CA GLY A 99 2.68 -4.10 6.71
C GLY A 99 3.93 -3.26 6.91
N LEU A 100 3.95 -2.42 7.96
CA LEU A 100 5.10 -1.59 8.29
C LEU A 100 6.31 -2.42 8.73
N ILE A 101 6.08 -3.49 9.50
CA ILE A 101 7.12 -4.45 9.87
C ILE A 101 7.67 -5.13 8.62
N ALA A 102 6.82 -5.55 7.69
CA ALA A 102 7.25 -6.13 6.42
C ALA A 102 8.05 -5.12 5.58
N LEU A 103 7.56 -3.90 5.37
CA LEU A 103 8.27 -2.86 4.63
C LEU A 103 9.65 -2.57 5.23
N SER A 104 9.74 -2.45 6.56
CA SER A 104 11.01 -2.28 7.28
C SER A 104 11.97 -3.45 7.06
N PHE A 105 11.46 -4.69 7.10
CA PHE A 105 12.25 -5.88 6.76
C PHE A 105 12.82 -5.78 5.34
N PHE A 106 11.99 -5.46 4.34
CA PHE A 106 12.43 -5.36 2.94
C PHE A 106 13.51 -4.30 2.74
N LEU A 107 13.31 -3.10 3.31
CA LEU A 107 14.27 -1.99 3.24
C LEU A 107 15.60 -2.32 3.95
N THR A 108 15.56 -3.07 5.04
CA THR A 108 16.75 -3.47 5.80
C THR A 108 17.48 -4.63 5.12
N ARG A 109 16.73 -5.56 4.54
CA ARG A 109 17.28 -6.77 3.92
C ARG A 109 17.92 -6.50 2.57
N TRP A 110 17.34 -5.59 1.79
CA TRP A 110 17.78 -5.22 0.44
C TRP A 110 17.82 -3.71 0.24
N PRO A 111 18.69 -2.98 0.98
CA PRO A 111 18.72 -1.52 0.93
C PRO A 111 19.05 -1.00 -0.48
N GLU A 112 19.97 -1.64 -1.19
CA GLU A 112 20.38 -1.22 -2.54
C GLU A 112 19.49 -1.83 -3.63
N ASP A 113 19.07 -3.10 -3.48
CA ASP A 113 18.43 -3.85 -4.56
C ASP A 113 16.92 -3.61 -4.71
N ILE A 114 16.22 -3.18 -3.64
CA ILE A 114 14.76 -3.01 -3.66
C ILE A 114 14.34 -1.86 -4.59
N HIS A 115 13.26 -2.07 -5.34
CA HIS A 115 12.76 -1.07 -6.30
C HIS A 115 11.82 -0.05 -5.63
N PRO A 116 11.79 1.22 -6.09
CA PRO A 116 12.80 1.84 -6.95
C PRO A 116 14.17 1.91 -6.26
N GLN A 117 15.25 1.70 -7.00
CA GLN A 117 16.63 1.73 -6.47
C GLN A 117 17.11 3.17 -6.21
N LEU A 118 18.19 3.33 -5.44
CA LEU A 118 18.78 4.65 -5.13
C LEU A 118 19.72 5.17 -6.21
N TYR A 119 20.16 4.30 -7.11
CA TYR A 119 21.10 4.63 -8.17
C TYR A 119 20.47 4.27 -9.52
N ASP A 120 20.61 5.17 -10.49
CA ASP A 120 20.27 4.94 -11.89
C ASP A 120 21.49 5.19 -12.76
N GLU A 121 21.85 4.22 -13.60
CA GLU A 121 23.08 4.22 -14.42
C GLU A 121 24.38 4.60 -13.66
N GLY A 122 24.43 4.35 -12.34
CA GLY A 122 25.57 4.66 -11.47
C GLY A 122 25.54 6.03 -10.79
N GLU A 123 24.56 6.87 -11.12
CA GLU A 123 24.31 8.15 -10.47
C GLU A 123 23.32 8.01 -9.33
N PHE A 124 23.56 8.69 -8.20
CA PHE A 124 22.64 8.67 -7.07
C PHE A 124 21.40 9.52 -7.38
N ASP A 125 20.27 8.85 -7.63
CA ASP A 125 18.96 9.45 -7.84
C ASP A 125 17.90 8.81 -6.91
N PRO A 126 17.72 9.37 -5.71
CA PRO A 126 16.76 8.83 -4.75
C PRO A 126 15.32 9.25 -5.01
N LEU A 127 15.04 10.09 -6.02
CA LEU A 127 13.74 10.76 -6.17
C LEU A 127 12.59 9.77 -6.31
N MET A 128 12.76 8.72 -7.12
CA MET A 128 11.73 7.70 -7.29
C MET A 128 11.42 6.96 -5.99
N ARG A 129 12.45 6.64 -5.20
CA ARG A 129 12.27 5.96 -3.91
C ARG A 129 11.62 6.88 -2.88
N ILE A 130 12.02 8.16 -2.83
CA ILE A 130 11.39 9.17 -1.98
C ILE A 130 9.90 9.27 -2.31
N ASN A 131 9.55 9.38 -3.59
CA ASN A 131 8.16 9.45 -4.03
C ASN A 131 7.38 8.19 -3.64
N ALA A 132 7.97 6.99 -3.82
CA ALA A 132 7.33 5.75 -3.40
C ALA A 132 7.05 5.72 -1.88
N LEU A 133 7.96 6.22 -1.04
CA LEU A 133 7.76 6.27 0.40
C LEU A 133 6.77 7.36 0.83
N ASN A 134 6.71 8.48 0.12
CA ASN A 134 5.75 9.56 0.37
C ASN A 134 4.28 9.10 0.21
N GLU A 135 4.02 8.01 -0.53
CA GLU A 135 2.69 7.38 -0.60
C GLU A 135 2.17 6.92 0.78
N LEU A 136 3.06 6.72 1.76
CA LEU A 136 2.66 6.45 3.16
C LEU A 136 1.96 7.64 3.82
N GLU A 137 2.12 8.85 3.28
CA GLU A 137 1.53 10.09 3.79
C GLU A 137 0.30 10.54 3.00
N ASP A 138 -0.07 9.83 1.92
CA ASP A 138 -1.20 10.24 1.08
C ASP A 138 -2.54 10.13 1.82
N ILE A 139 -3.19 11.29 1.99
CA ILE A 139 -4.52 11.44 2.60
C ILE A 139 -5.64 10.78 1.79
N HIS A 140 -5.43 10.55 0.50
CA HIS A 140 -6.31 9.80 -0.40
C HIS A 140 -5.86 8.34 -0.55
N GLY A 141 -4.67 8.02 -0.07
CA GLY A 141 -4.02 6.72 -0.07
C GLY A 141 -4.17 6.02 1.29
N ILE A 142 -3.06 5.53 1.83
CA ILE A 142 -3.06 4.70 3.05
C ILE A 142 -3.59 5.46 4.27
N ILE A 143 -3.35 6.77 4.38
CA ILE A 143 -3.90 7.59 5.47
C ILE A 143 -5.41 7.72 5.33
N GLY A 144 -5.92 7.86 4.10
CA GLY A 144 -7.35 7.84 3.83
C GLY A 144 -7.98 6.50 4.21
N ASP A 145 -7.33 5.40 3.83
CA ASP A 145 -7.76 4.03 4.13
C ASP A 145 -7.81 3.78 5.65
N LEU A 146 -6.81 4.26 6.39
CA LEU A 146 -6.72 4.19 7.84
C LEU A 146 -7.82 4.99 8.53
N ARG A 147 -8.04 6.23 8.10
CA ARG A 147 -9.05 7.12 8.67
C ARG A 147 -10.47 6.57 8.50
N ASN A 148 -10.71 5.80 7.45
CA ASN A 148 -12.00 5.20 7.16
C ASN A 148 -12.23 3.83 7.84
N GLN A 149 -11.23 3.29 8.55
CA GLN A 149 -11.40 2.06 9.32
C GLN A 149 -12.45 2.21 10.42
N LEU A 150 -13.31 1.20 10.53
CA LEU A 150 -14.29 1.10 11.61
C LEU A 150 -13.58 0.68 12.89
N LEU A 151 -13.87 1.39 13.98
CA LEU A 151 -13.46 0.97 15.32
C LEU A 151 -14.40 -0.11 15.87
N PRO A 152 -13.99 -0.85 16.91
CA PRO A 152 -14.87 -1.77 17.62
C PRO A 152 -16.14 -1.08 18.09
N LYS A 153 -17.26 -1.81 18.06
CA LYS A 153 -18.54 -1.28 18.55
C LYS A 153 -18.45 -0.98 20.04
N ALA A 154 -18.95 0.18 20.44
CA ALA A 154 -19.07 0.59 21.83
C ALA A 154 -20.47 1.19 22.06
N ALA A 155 -21.16 0.75 23.10
CA ALA A 155 -22.51 1.23 23.46
C ALA A 155 -23.50 1.27 22.27
N GLY A 156 -23.49 0.23 21.42
CA GLY A 156 -24.38 0.12 20.27
C GLY A 156 -24.00 0.98 19.05
N THR A 157 -22.92 1.77 19.13
CA THR A 157 -22.46 2.63 18.03
C THR A 157 -21.16 2.09 17.43
N GLN A 158 -21.01 2.23 16.12
CA GLN A 158 -19.76 1.99 15.41
C GLN A 158 -19.37 3.27 14.67
N ILE A 159 -18.16 3.75 14.92
CA ILE A 159 -17.62 4.95 14.30
C ILE A 159 -16.33 4.62 13.56
N THR A 160 -15.95 5.48 12.63
CA THR A 160 -14.64 5.40 11.99
C THR A 160 -13.56 6.08 12.84
N LEU A 161 -12.30 5.75 12.60
CA LEU A 161 -11.16 6.42 13.22
C LEU A 161 -11.20 7.95 12.97
N LYS A 162 -11.62 8.38 11.77
CA LYS A 162 -11.83 9.79 11.43
C LYS A 162 -12.79 10.49 12.39
N ILE A 163 -13.94 9.88 12.68
CA ILE A 163 -14.95 10.45 13.59
C ILE A 163 -14.39 10.51 15.02
N PHE A 164 -13.73 9.43 15.46
CA PHE A 164 -13.11 9.36 16.77
C PHE A 164 -12.09 10.50 16.99
N VAL A 165 -11.12 10.64 16.08
CA VAL A 165 -10.11 11.72 16.17
C VAL A 165 -10.76 13.09 16.16
N LYS A 166 -11.77 13.32 15.29
CA LYS A 166 -12.49 14.60 15.25
C LYS A 166 -13.19 14.92 16.57
N SER A 167 -13.77 13.91 17.23
CA SER A 167 -14.48 14.09 18.51
C SER A 167 -13.54 14.46 19.68
N HIS A 168 -12.27 14.06 19.60
CA HIS A 168 -11.24 14.37 20.60
C HIS A 168 -10.45 15.65 20.31
N ALA A 169 -10.58 16.22 19.11
CA ALA A 169 -9.92 17.47 18.73
C ALA A 169 -10.66 18.73 19.23
N LEU A 170 -11.92 18.59 19.66
CA LEU A 170 -12.67 19.69 20.27
C LEU A 170 -12.34 19.76 21.77
N PRO A 171 -12.08 20.96 22.34
CA PRO A 171 -11.97 21.13 23.79
C PRO A 171 -13.21 20.56 24.48
N ARG A 172 -13.02 19.88 25.60
CA ARG A 172 -14.13 19.53 26.49
C ARG A 172 -14.44 20.80 27.30
N ASP A 173 -15.61 21.38 27.06
CA ASP A 173 -16.19 22.42 27.92
C ASP A 173 -16.49 21.87 29.32
#